data_AF-A0A975ISA8-F1
#
_entry.id   AF-A0A975ISA8-F1
#
_cell.length_a   1.000
_cell.length_b   1.000
_cell.length_c   1.000
_cell.angle_alpha   90.00
_cell.angle_beta   90.00
_cell.angle_gamma   90.00
#
_symmetry.space_group_name_H-M   'P 1'
#
loop_
_entity.id
_entity.type
_entity.pdbx_description
1 polymer ?
#
loop_
_entity_poly.entity_id
_entity_poly.type
_entity_poly.pdbx_seq_one_letter_code
_entity_poly.pdbx_strand_id
1 'polypeptide(L)'
;MLLHFNGFHGTSLSSAKKIVSSNYESSIGDDEWLGNGVYFFVDGISSKPDEQAKKWSIVQAWDKHKKTYKYKNYCVINSEIQVEEDDYLDLTKEEGVEILSYLSECFEKKLRKLNKRFKPIDGLLINLARDEGILPIEVVKGNFYIKFAKERIKNITLRTANCTICTVYEPTKNITSSNIIEIGNIKDETE
;
A
#
# COMPACT_ATOMS: atom_id res chain seq x y z
N MET A 1 10.31 8.67 18.26
CA MET A 1 10.38 7.29 18.80
C MET A 1 10.47 6.37 17.61
N LEU A 2 11.34 5.36 17.62
CA LEU A 2 11.43 4.44 16.49
C LEU A 2 10.31 3.39 16.55
N LEU A 3 9.51 3.32 15.49
CA LEU A 3 8.44 2.34 15.34
C LEU A 3 8.96 1.10 14.60
N HIS A 4 8.54 -0.08 15.03
CA HIS A 4 8.87 -1.36 14.40
C HIS A 4 7.62 -2.19 14.20
N PHE A 5 7.39 -2.67 12.99
CA PHE A 5 6.27 -3.55 12.69
C PHE A 5 6.50 -4.39 11.43
N ASN A 6 5.67 -5.41 11.24
CA ASN A 6 5.71 -6.28 10.06
C ASN A 6 4.75 -5.79 8.97
N GLY A 7 5.22 -5.83 7.73
CA GLY A 7 4.43 -5.60 6.53
C GLY A 7 4.45 -6.79 5.58
N PHE A 8 3.29 -7.16 5.05
CA PHE A 8 3.11 -8.32 4.18
C PHE A 8 2.84 -7.92 2.74
N HIS A 9 3.65 -8.42 1.81
CA HIS A 9 3.55 -8.13 0.39
C HIS A 9 3.27 -9.40 -0.42
N GLY A 10 2.16 -9.41 -1.16
CA GLY A 10 1.77 -10.52 -2.01
C GLY A 10 2.15 -10.29 -3.47
N THR A 11 2.88 -11.23 -4.07
CA THR A 11 3.34 -11.11 -5.46
C THR A 11 3.61 -12.48 -6.10
N SER A 12 4.07 -12.51 -7.35
CA SER A 12 4.47 -13.76 -8.01
C SER A 12 5.76 -14.33 -7.41
N LEU A 13 5.97 -15.65 -7.47
CA LEU A 13 7.21 -16.28 -6.99
C LEU A 13 8.48 -15.71 -7.65
N SER A 14 8.44 -15.39 -8.94
CA SER A 14 9.59 -14.82 -9.64
C SER A 14 9.92 -13.41 -9.14
N SER A 15 8.90 -12.56 -8.92
CA SER A 15 9.06 -11.23 -8.33
C SER A 15 9.58 -11.33 -6.89
N ALA A 16 9.03 -12.23 -6.08
CA ALA A 16 9.44 -12.39 -4.69
C ALA A 16 10.91 -12.77 -4.55
N LYS A 17 11.40 -13.70 -5.38
CA LYS A 17 12.83 -14.06 -5.42
C LYS A 17 13.72 -12.86 -5.76
N LYS A 18 13.29 -12.00 -6.69
CA LYS A 18 14.04 -10.76 -7.02
C LYS A 18 14.04 -9.79 -5.86
N ILE A 19 12.88 -9.54 -5.26
CA ILE A 19 12.73 -8.62 -4.12
C ILE A 19 13.65 -9.03 -2.97
N VAL A 20 13.60 -10.30 -2.55
CA VAL A 20 14.41 -10.80 -1.43
C VAL A 20 15.91 -10.83 -1.74
N SER A 21 16.31 -10.97 -3.00
CA SER A 21 17.74 -10.94 -3.39
C SER A 21 18.27 -9.54 -3.69
N SER A 22 17.40 -8.54 -3.80
CA SER A 22 17.77 -7.16 -4.11
C SER A 22 16.97 -6.19 -3.25
N ASN A 23 15.92 -5.59 -3.80
CA ASN A 23 14.95 -4.80 -3.05
C ASN A 23 13.63 -4.71 -3.85
N TYR A 24 12.65 -4.01 -3.29
CA TYR A 24 11.40 -3.68 -3.96
C TYR A 24 11.58 -2.59 -5.02
N GLU A 25 10.73 -2.65 -6.05
CA GLU A 25 10.50 -1.54 -6.98
C GLU A 25 9.28 -0.75 -6.51
N SER A 26 9.42 0.58 -6.39
CA SER A 26 8.33 1.45 -5.91
C SER A 26 7.26 1.66 -6.98
N SER A 27 5.99 1.70 -6.54
CA SER A 27 4.88 2.21 -7.37
C SER A 27 4.95 3.73 -7.40
N ILE A 28 4.75 4.32 -8.59
CA ILE A 28 4.88 5.76 -8.82
C ILE A 28 3.67 6.26 -9.58
N GLY A 29 2.99 7.27 -9.02
CA GLY A 29 1.88 7.96 -9.65
C GLY A 29 1.05 8.78 -8.69
N ASP A 30 0.34 9.77 -9.23
CA ASP A 30 -0.53 10.66 -8.44
C ASP A 30 -1.86 10.01 -8.03
N ASP A 31 -2.26 8.94 -8.71
CA ASP A 31 -3.46 8.15 -8.42
C ASP A 31 -3.18 6.98 -7.45
N GLU A 32 -1.96 6.88 -6.93
CA GLU A 32 -1.60 5.90 -5.91
C GLU A 32 -2.37 6.14 -4.60
N TRP A 33 -2.68 5.09 -3.86
CA TRP A 33 -3.60 5.19 -2.72
C TRP A 33 -3.05 6.05 -1.58
N LEU A 34 -1.77 5.87 -1.24
CA LEU A 34 -1.07 6.56 -0.17
C LEU A 34 0.25 7.17 -0.68
N GLY A 35 0.29 7.50 -1.97
CA GLY A 35 1.44 8.11 -2.64
C GLY A 35 2.44 7.07 -3.14
N ASN A 36 3.58 7.56 -3.60
CA ASN A 36 4.63 6.72 -4.16
C ASN A 36 5.24 5.81 -3.09
N GLY A 37 5.63 4.61 -3.49
CA GLY A 37 6.31 3.65 -2.62
C GLY A 37 5.85 2.22 -2.80
N VAL A 38 6.18 1.40 -1.81
CA VAL A 38 5.89 -0.03 -1.78
C VAL A 38 4.80 -0.31 -0.76
N TYR A 39 3.80 -1.07 -1.19
CA TYR A 39 2.59 -1.32 -0.43
C TYR A 39 2.64 -2.65 0.33
N PHE A 40 2.22 -2.60 1.59
CA PHE A 40 2.16 -3.74 2.50
C PHE A 40 0.80 -3.81 3.18
N PHE A 41 0.29 -5.02 3.38
CA PHE A 41 -0.76 -5.26 4.36
C PHE A 41 -0.12 -5.29 5.75
N VAL A 42 -0.76 -4.67 6.73
CA VAL A 42 -0.26 -4.56 8.11
C VAL A 42 -1.37 -4.84 9.10
N ASP A 43 -1.00 -5.12 10.35
CA ASP A 43 -1.98 -5.25 11.43
C ASP A 43 -2.82 -3.98 11.61
N GLY A 44 -4.11 -4.19 11.83
CA GLY A 44 -5.09 -3.12 12.00
C GLY A 44 -6.50 -3.67 12.06
N ILE A 45 -7.34 -3.35 11.06
CA ILE A 45 -8.72 -3.85 10.98
C ILE A 45 -8.76 -5.38 10.91
N SER A 46 -7.83 -5.97 10.17
CA SER A 46 -7.66 -7.41 10.08
C SER A 46 -6.47 -7.84 10.94
N SER A 47 -6.62 -8.96 11.64
CA SER A 47 -5.53 -9.64 12.35
C SER A 47 -4.79 -10.67 11.49
N LYS A 48 -5.10 -10.72 10.19
CA LYS A 48 -4.48 -11.65 9.23
C LYS A 48 -4.00 -10.91 7.96
N PRO A 49 -3.05 -9.97 8.07
CA PRO A 49 -2.54 -9.21 6.93
C PRO A 49 -1.78 -10.07 5.91
N ASP A 50 -1.13 -11.15 6.36
CA ASP A 50 -0.50 -12.19 5.54
C ASP A 50 -1.50 -12.86 4.58
N GLU A 51 -2.65 -13.27 5.10
CA GLU A 51 -3.75 -13.84 4.30
C GLU A 51 -4.33 -12.82 3.32
N GLN A 52 -4.33 -11.54 3.67
CA GLN A 52 -4.75 -10.46 2.77
C GLN A 52 -3.75 -10.26 1.63
N ALA A 53 -2.45 -10.31 1.94
CA ALA A 53 -1.38 -10.28 0.95
C ALA A 53 -1.48 -11.48 -0.02
N LYS A 54 -1.72 -12.70 0.50
CA LYS A 54 -2.00 -13.89 -0.32
C LYS A 54 -3.17 -13.67 -1.27
N LYS A 55 -4.33 -13.27 -0.74
CA LYS A 55 -5.53 -12.99 -1.55
C LYS A 55 -5.29 -11.93 -2.59
N TRP A 56 -4.54 -10.88 -2.24
CA TRP A 56 -4.14 -9.84 -3.17
C TRP A 56 -3.32 -10.39 -4.33
N SER A 57 -2.29 -11.21 -4.06
CA SER A 57 -1.49 -11.83 -5.10
C SER A 57 -2.33 -12.69 -6.03
N ILE A 58 -3.16 -13.59 -5.50
CA ILE A 58 -4.03 -14.46 -6.29
C ILE A 58 -4.91 -13.63 -7.24
N VAL A 59 -5.51 -12.57 -6.71
CA VAL A 59 -6.40 -11.69 -7.45
C VAL A 59 -5.64 -10.86 -8.50
N GLN A 60 -4.42 -10.42 -8.19
CA GLN A 60 -3.56 -9.72 -9.13
C GLN A 60 -3.03 -10.63 -10.23
N ALA A 61 -3.01 -11.94 -10.04
CA ALA A 61 -2.60 -12.88 -11.07
C ALA A 61 -3.57 -12.93 -12.25
N TRP A 62 -4.86 -12.69 -12.04
CA TRP A 62 -5.87 -12.78 -13.09
C TRP A 62 -5.80 -11.63 -14.10
N ASP A 63 -5.60 -11.94 -15.37
CA ASP A 63 -5.73 -11.01 -16.49
C ASP A 63 -7.18 -11.06 -17.01
N LYS A 64 -7.93 -9.97 -16.79
CA LYS A 64 -9.34 -9.87 -17.22
C LYS A 64 -9.51 -9.89 -18.74
N HIS A 65 -8.54 -9.38 -19.50
CA HIS A 65 -8.63 -9.29 -20.96
C HIS A 65 -8.30 -10.62 -21.61
N LYS A 66 -7.20 -11.25 -21.18
CA LYS A 66 -6.77 -12.55 -21.71
C LYS A 66 -7.52 -13.73 -21.08
N LYS A 67 -8.25 -13.51 -19.98
CA LYS A 67 -8.94 -14.54 -19.18
C LYS A 67 -8.01 -15.68 -18.77
N THR A 68 -6.79 -15.32 -18.36
CA THR A 68 -5.75 -16.27 -17.94
C THR A 68 -4.98 -15.70 -16.75
N TYR A 69 -4.26 -16.56 -16.03
CA TYR A 69 -3.36 -16.11 -14.98
C TYR A 69 -1.99 -15.69 -15.56
N LYS A 70 -1.54 -14.48 -15.20
CA LYS A 70 -0.22 -13.93 -15.53
C LYS A 70 0.93 -14.75 -14.93
N TYR A 71 0.67 -15.44 -13.82
CA TYR A 71 1.59 -16.34 -13.15
C TYR A 71 0.79 -17.44 -12.45
N LYS A 72 1.44 -18.59 -12.20
CA LYS A 72 0.80 -19.74 -11.55
C LYS A 72 1.04 -19.81 -10.05
N ASN A 73 2.20 -19.34 -9.61
CA ASN A 73 2.62 -19.42 -8.23
C ASN A 73 2.60 -18.03 -7.57
N TYR A 74 1.83 -17.91 -6.51
CA TYR A 74 1.86 -16.75 -5.65
C TYR A 74 2.93 -16.93 -4.57
N CYS A 75 3.29 -15.82 -3.95
CA CYS A 75 4.24 -15.76 -2.87
C CYS A 75 3.84 -14.64 -1.91
N VAL A 76 4.00 -14.86 -0.61
CA VAL A 76 3.87 -13.83 0.42
C VAL A 76 5.25 -13.57 1.02
N ILE A 77 5.62 -12.30 1.09
CA ILE A 77 6.85 -11.82 1.71
C ILE A 77 6.46 -11.10 2.99
N ASN A 78 7.11 -11.43 4.10
CA ASN A 78 7.10 -10.64 5.32
C ASN A 78 8.32 -9.72 5.34
N SER A 79 8.11 -8.44 5.64
CA SER A 79 9.15 -7.43 5.74
C SER A 79 9.09 -6.68 7.07
N GLU A 80 10.26 -6.51 7.69
CA GLU A 80 10.42 -5.73 8.92
C GLU A 80 10.61 -4.25 8.56
N ILE A 81 9.63 -3.43 8.92
CA ILE A 81 9.56 -2.00 8.63
C ILE A 81 9.95 -1.21 9.88
N GLN A 82 10.80 -0.21 9.70
CA GLN A 82 11.27 0.72 10.73
C GLN A 82 11.13 2.15 10.25
N VAL A 83 10.58 3.02 11.10
CA VAL A 83 10.35 4.43 10.78
C VAL A 83 10.30 5.24 12.06
N GLU A 84 10.85 6.45 12.04
CA GLU A 84 10.67 7.39 13.14
C GLU A 84 9.20 7.83 13.21
N GLU A 85 8.68 7.96 14.42
CA GLU A 85 7.29 8.35 14.65
C GLU A 85 6.92 9.69 13.98
N ASP A 86 7.86 10.64 13.92
CA ASP A 86 7.68 11.94 13.27
C ASP A 86 7.61 11.84 11.73
N ASP A 87 8.14 10.76 11.16
CA ASP A 87 8.18 10.47 9.72
C ASP A 87 7.03 9.50 9.31
N TYR A 88 6.17 9.13 10.26
CA TYR A 88 5.11 8.15 10.11
C TYR A 88 3.72 8.80 10.18
N LEU A 89 3.02 8.83 9.04
CA LEU A 89 1.67 9.37 8.94
C LEU A 89 0.62 8.27 9.08
N ASP A 90 -0.08 8.22 10.23
CA ASP A 90 -1.13 7.24 10.50
C ASP A 90 -2.53 7.79 10.26
N LEU A 91 -3.08 7.57 9.07
CA LEU A 91 -4.43 7.97 8.69
C LEU A 91 -5.52 7.09 9.32
N THR A 92 -5.17 6.13 10.17
CA THR A 92 -6.13 5.38 11.00
C THR A 92 -6.45 6.09 12.32
N LYS A 93 -5.71 7.18 12.62
CA LYS A 93 -5.92 8.04 13.79
C LYS A 93 -6.47 9.40 13.36
N GLU A 94 -7.18 10.06 14.27
CA GLU A 94 -7.75 11.40 14.06
C GLU A 94 -6.66 12.42 13.68
N GLU A 95 -5.55 12.47 14.44
CA GLU A 95 -4.42 13.37 14.21
C GLU A 95 -3.85 13.26 12.78
N GLY A 96 -3.69 12.04 12.25
CA GLY A 96 -3.21 11.84 10.88
C GLY A 96 -4.20 12.33 9.82
N VAL A 97 -5.49 12.17 10.07
CA VAL A 97 -6.56 12.68 9.19
C VAL A 97 -6.59 14.22 9.21
N GLU A 98 -6.37 14.83 10.37
CA GLU A 98 -6.25 16.29 10.50
C GLU A 98 -5.05 16.83 9.70
N ILE A 99 -3.89 16.18 9.77
CA ILE A 99 -2.71 16.53 8.97
C ILE A 99 -3.03 16.51 7.48
N LEU A 100 -3.64 15.43 6.99
CA LEU A 100 -3.98 15.30 5.57
C LEU A 100 -5.00 16.36 5.13
N SER A 101 -5.98 16.67 5.98
CA SER A 101 -6.97 17.72 5.75
C SER A 101 -6.32 19.10 5.65
N TYR A 102 -5.37 19.39 6.54
CA TYR A 102 -4.58 20.62 6.51
C TYR A 102 -3.77 20.75 5.22
N LEU A 103 -3.09 19.68 4.78
CA LEU A 103 -2.35 19.66 3.52
C LEU A 103 -3.27 19.97 2.34
N SER A 104 -4.45 19.35 2.29
CA SER A 104 -5.46 19.61 1.26
C SER A 104 -5.85 21.09 1.17
N GLU A 105 -6.13 21.73 2.31
CA GLU A 105 -6.46 23.15 2.34
C GLU A 105 -5.31 24.04 1.87
N CYS A 106 -4.09 23.74 2.28
CA CYS A 106 -2.90 24.48 1.90
C CYS A 106 -2.68 24.45 0.38
N PHE A 107 -2.76 23.26 -0.23
CA PHE A 107 -2.61 23.09 -1.67
C PHE A 107 -3.78 23.70 -2.44
N GLU A 108 -5.02 23.57 -1.96
CA GLU A 108 -6.18 24.22 -2.57
C GLU A 108 -6.01 25.75 -2.59
N LYS A 109 -5.62 26.35 -1.46
CA LYS A 109 -5.34 27.80 -1.36
C LYS A 109 -4.23 28.23 -2.33
N LYS A 110 -3.16 27.44 -2.49
CA LYS A 110 -2.06 27.70 -3.43
C LYS A 110 -2.54 27.65 -4.88
N LEU A 111 -3.30 26.61 -5.25
CA LEU A 111 -3.76 26.40 -6.63
C LEU A 111 -4.89 27.35 -7.06
N ARG A 112 -5.77 27.74 -6.12
CA ARG A 112 -6.80 28.74 -6.39
C ARG A 112 -6.20 30.10 -6.77
N LYS A 113 -5.10 30.51 -6.14
CA LYS A 113 -4.35 31.73 -6.53
C LYS A 113 -3.81 31.67 -7.95
N LEU A 114 -3.62 30.46 -8.50
CA LEU A 114 -3.14 30.21 -9.85
C LEU A 114 -4.26 29.93 -10.86
N ASN A 115 -5.53 30.09 -10.48
CA ASN A 115 -6.71 29.71 -11.27
C ASN A 115 -6.67 28.25 -11.77
N LYS A 116 -6.04 27.35 -11.02
CA LYS A 116 -5.99 25.91 -11.34
C LYS A 116 -7.05 25.17 -10.53
N ARG A 117 -7.74 24.24 -11.19
CA ARG A 117 -8.65 23.30 -10.53
C ARG A 117 -7.83 22.26 -9.76
N PHE A 118 -8.24 21.98 -8.53
CA PHE A 118 -7.61 20.98 -7.68
C PHE A 118 -8.62 19.87 -7.36
N LYS A 119 -8.16 18.62 -7.43
CA LYS A 119 -8.90 17.47 -6.93
C LYS A 119 -8.00 16.80 -5.90
N PRO A 120 -8.27 16.95 -4.60
CA PRO A 120 -7.49 16.28 -3.58
C PRO A 120 -7.68 14.77 -3.70
N ILE A 121 -6.57 14.06 -3.79
CA ILE A 121 -6.46 12.61 -3.70
C ILE A 121 -5.35 12.36 -2.69
N ASP A 122 -5.57 11.45 -1.74
CA ASP A 122 -4.67 11.25 -0.60
C ASP A 122 -3.22 11.04 -1.04
N GLY A 123 -2.97 10.14 -2.00
CA GLY A 123 -1.63 9.91 -2.52
C GLY A 123 -0.98 11.12 -3.20
N LEU A 124 -1.76 11.90 -3.95
CA LEU A 124 -1.28 13.17 -4.52
C LEU A 124 -0.90 14.16 -3.41
N LEU A 125 -1.72 14.29 -2.37
CA LEU A 125 -1.45 15.19 -1.25
C LEU A 125 -0.16 14.81 -0.52
N ILE A 126 0.03 13.51 -0.28
CA ILE A 126 1.22 12.95 0.36
C ILE A 126 2.46 13.20 -0.52
N ASN A 127 2.38 12.92 -1.83
CA ASN A 127 3.48 13.17 -2.75
C ASN A 127 3.85 14.65 -2.79
N LEU A 128 2.87 15.56 -2.90
CA LEU A 128 3.12 17.00 -2.89
C LEU A 128 3.74 17.47 -1.57
N ALA A 129 3.33 16.91 -0.43
CA ALA A 129 3.90 17.25 0.87
C ALA A 129 5.37 16.84 0.97
N ARG A 130 5.73 15.68 0.42
CA ARG A 130 7.13 15.21 0.29
C ARG A 130 7.94 16.12 -0.63
N ASP A 131 7.43 16.36 -1.84
CA ASP A 131 8.14 17.11 -2.88
C ASP A 131 8.39 18.58 -2.49
N GLU A 132 7.45 19.18 -1.75
CA GLU A 132 7.58 20.56 -1.25
C GLU A 132 8.31 20.63 0.09
N GLY A 133 8.74 19.49 0.66
CA GLY A 133 9.48 19.42 1.92
C GLY A 133 8.68 19.91 3.13
N ILE A 134 7.35 19.76 3.11
CA ILE A 134 6.47 20.21 4.19
C ILE A 134 6.57 19.27 5.38
N LEU A 135 6.56 17.96 5.11
CA LEU A 135 6.68 16.91 6.11
C LEU A 135 7.58 15.79 5.55
N PRO A 136 8.52 15.24 6.34
CA PRO A 136 9.37 14.12 5.95
C PRO A 136 8.61 12.77 6.02
N ILE A 137 7.54 12.64 5.24
CA ILE A 137 6.65 11.47 5.32
C ILE A 137 7.30 10.26 4.63
N GLU A 138 7.77 9.29 5.41
CA GLU A 138 8.42 8.09 4.87
C GLU A 138 7.46 6.91 4.77
N VAL A 139 6.61 6.76 5.78
CA VAL A 139 5.64 5.67 5.84
C VAL A 139 4.25 6.23 6.11
N VAL A 140 3.27 5.80 5.33
CA VAL A 140 1.86 6.18 5.52
C VAL A 140 1.03 4.94 5.74
N LYS A 141 0.19 4.92 6.77
CA LYS A 141 -0.76 3.85 7.05
C LYS A 141 -2.19 4.33 6.85
N GLY A 142 -3.05 3.48 6.29
CA GLY A 142 -4.46 3.79 6.11
C GLY A 142 -5.36 2.56 6.02
N ASN A 143 -6.65 2.78 6.24
CA ASN A 143 -7.68 1.75 6.16
C ASN A 143 -8.36 1.78 4.80
N PHE A 144 -8.39 0.64 4.11
CA PHE A 144 -8.93 0.53 2.75
C PHE A 144 -9.92 -0.61 2.62
N TYR A 145 -10.90 -0.41 1.73
CA TYR A 145 -11.72 -1.50 1.21
C TYR A 145 -11.09 -2.04 -0.07
N ILE A 146 -10.37 -3.15 0.06
CA ILE A 146 -9.73 -3.85 -1.06
C ILE A 146 -10.63 -4.99 -1.52
N LYS A 147 -10.99 -4.98 -2.80
CA LYS A 147 -11.77 -6.06 -3.41
C LYS A 147 -10.88 -7.26 -3.74
N PHE A 148 -11.05 -8.35 -2.99
CA PHE A 148 -10.47 -9.65 -3.33
C PHE A 148 -11.38 -10.41 -4.30
N ALA A 149 -11.08 -11.69 -4.55
CA ALA A 149 -11.73 -12.49 -5.60
C ALA A 149 -13.26 -12.50 -5.45
N LYS A 150 -13.73 -12.80 -4.23
CA LYS A 150 -15.17 -12.84 -3.91
C LYS A 150 -15.85 -11.50 -4.17
N GLU A 151 -15.27 -10.40 -3.71
CA GLU A 151 -15.83 -9.06 -3.88
C GLU A 151 -15.85 -8.64 -5.35
N ARG A 152 -14.83 -9.02 -6.13
CA ARG A 152 -14.79 -8.76 -7.58
C ARG A 152 -15.83 -9.56 -8.34
N ILE A 153 -15.95 -10.87 -8.07
CA ILE A 153 -16.92 -11.75 -8.74
C ILE A 153 -18.36 -11.33 -8.44
N LYS A 154 -18.64 -11.01 -7.17
CA LYS A 154 -19.98 -10.60 -6.72
C LYS A 154 -20.25 -9.10 -6.88
N ASN A 155 -19.31 -8.35 -7.45
CA ASN A 155 -19.35 -6.89 -7.59
C ASN A 155 -19.70 -6.14 -6.29
N ILE A 156 -19.19 -6.62 -5.16
CA ILE A 156 -19.46 -6.04 -3.83
C ILE A 156 -18.57 -4.81 -3.64
N THR A 157 -19.20 -3.68 -3.36
CA THR A 157 -18.52 -2.42 -3.01
C THR A 157 -19.06 -1.92 -1.68
N LEU A 158 -18.20 -1.84 -0.68
CA LEU A 158 -18.56 -1.34 0.65
C LEU A 158 -17.78 -0.06 0.94
N ARG A 159 -18.35 0.76 1.82
CA ARG A 159 -17.65 1.91 2.41
C ARG A 159 -16.76 1.48 3.58
N THR A 160 -17.14 0.40 4.25
CA THR A 160 -16.38 -0.14 5.39
C THR A 160 -15.09 -0.77 4.89
N ALA A 161 -13.96 -0.30 5.40
CA ALA A 161 -12.66 -0.88 5.11
C ALA A 161 -12.57 -2.33 5.61
N ASN A 162 -11.82 -3.16 4.90
CA ASN A 162 -11.58 -4.56 5.26
C ASN A 162 -10.09 -4.86 5.49
N CYS A 163 -9.21 -3.94 5.12
CA CYS A 163 -7.77 -4.07 5.26
C CYS A 163 -7.18 -2.80 5.86
N THR A 164 -6.02 -2.97 6.48
CA THR A 164 -5.12 -1.88 6.80
C THR A 164 -3.84 -2.11 6.01
N ILE A 165 -3.39 -1.07 5.32
CA ILE A 165 -2.17 -1.12 4.52
C ILE A 165 -1.26 0.02 4.92
N CYS A 166 0.02 -0.13 4.61
CA CYS A 166 0.94 0.99 4.59
C CYS A 166 1.71 1.08 3.27
N THR A 167 2.22 2.27 2.99
CA THR A 167 3.17 2.55 1.92
C THR A 167 4.48 2.98 2.52
N VAL A 168 5.57 2.35 2.07
CA VAL A 168 6.94 2.74 2.39
C VAL A 168 7.52 3.47 1.18
N TYR A 169 7.88 4.75 1.35
CA TYR A 169 8.40 5.59 0.26
C TYR A 169 9.78 5.14 -0.22
N GLU A 170 10.71 4.92 0.72
CA GLU A 170 12.08 4.48 0.45
C GLU A 170 12.37 3.11 1.09
N PRO A 171 12.12 2.00 0.37
CA PRO A 171 12.35 0.65 0.87
C PRO A 171 13.77 0.41 1.38
N THR A 172 14.77 1.01 0.75
CA THR A 172 16.19 0.91 1.14
C THR A 172 16.49 1.53 2.50
N LYS A 173 15.67 2.49 2.94
CA LYS A 173 15.83 3.17 4.24
C LYS A 173 15.02 2.48 5.33
N ASN A 174 13.75 2.19 5.05
CA ASN A 174 12.80 1.78 6.09
C ASN A 174 12.58 0.26 6.18
N ILE A 175 13.08 -0.55 5.25
CA ILE A 175 12.97 -2.01 5.32
C ILE A 175 14.30 -2.61 5.74
N THR A 176 14.28 -3.34 6.85
CA THR A 176 15.49 -3.94 7.44
C THR A 176 15.71 -5.39 7.05
N SER A 177 14.63 -6.13 6.81
CA SER A 177 14.70 -7.50 6.31
C SER A 177 13.43 -7.88 5.55
N SER A 178 13.55 -8.83 4.62
CA SER A 178 12.43 -9.37 3.85
C SER A 178 12.62 -10.87 3.64
N ASN A 179 11.60 -11.67 3.98
CA ASN A 179 11.65 -13.12 3.88
C ASN A 179 10.38 -13.67 3.22
N ILE A 180 10.53 -14.66 2.34
CA ILE A 180 9.39 -15.41 1.82
C ILE A 180 8.84 -16.29 2.95
N ILE A 181 7.56 -16.13 3.27
CA ILE A 181 6.89 -16.92 4.32
C ILE A 181 5.89 -17.94 3.76
N GLU A 182 5.40 -17.74 2.53
CA GLU A 182 4.47 -18.66 1.88
C GLU A 182 4.70 -18.68 0.37
N ILE A 183 4.63 -19.88 -0.22
CA ILE A 183 4.58 -20.11 -1.66
C ILE A 183 3.44 -21.08 -1.92
N GLY A 184 2.57 -20.76 -2.87
CA GLY A 184 1.49 -21.66 -3.26
C GLY A 184 1.16 -21.58 -4.74
N ASN A 185 0.28 -22.47 -5.19
CA ASN A 185 -0.26 -22.47 -6.54
C ASN A 185 -1.66 -21.84 -6.51
N ILE A 186 -1.93 -20.94 -7.45
CA ILE A 186 -3.23 -20.25 -7.52
C ILE A 186 -4.38 -21.23 -7.78
N LYS A 187 -4.14 -22.33 -8.49
CA LYS A 187 -5.19 -23.33 -8.76
C LYS A 187 -5.73 -23.95 -7.47
N ASP A 188 -4.83 -24.29 -6.55
CA ASP A 188 -5.17 -24.94 -5.28
C ASP A 188 -6.03 -24.05 -4.36
N GLU A 189 -6.13 -22.75 -4.67
CA GLU A 189 -6.87 -21.73 -3.92
C GLU A 189 -8.16 -21.27 -4.63
N THR A 190 -8.40 -21.73 -5.86
CA THR A 190 -9.51 -21.29 -6.71
C THR A 190 -10.40 -22.43 -7.22
N GLU A 191 -10.03 -23.67 -6.95
CA GLU A 191 -10.82 -24.90 -7.12
C GLU A 191 -11.56 -25.25 -5.82
#